data_AF-A0A529R589-F1
#
_entry.id   AF-A0A529R589-F1
#
_cell.length_a   1.000
_cell.length_b   1.000
_cell.length_c   1.000
_cell.angle_alpha   90.00
_cell.angle_beta   90.00
_cell.angle_gamma   90.00
#
_symmetry.space_group_name_H-M   'P 1'
#
loop_
_entity.id
_entity.type
_entity.pdbx_description
1 polymer ?
#
loop_
_entity_poly.entity_id
_entity_poly.type
_entity_poly.pdbx_seq_one_letter_code
_entity_poly.pdbx_strand_id
1 'polypeptide(L)'
;MDRNFARSLSLVLKSEGGWSDNPADPGGATMKGVTLANFRRYVKADATKADLRRISDAQLAVVYRRFYWDALAGALLPDGIDYAVFDFAVNSGPGRAAKYLQAVLGVVQDGRIGPATLAAAGEK
;
A
#
# COMPACT_ATOMS: atom_id res chain seq x y z
N MET A 1 13.26 12.40 -2.69
CA MET A 1 13.74 11.92 -1.38
C MET A 1 12.54 11.30 -0.68
N ASP A 2 12.65 10.09 -0.15
CA ASP A 2 11.53 9.35 0.43
C ASP A 2 11.24 9.83 1.86
N ARG A 3 10.51 10.95 1.96
CA ARG A 3 10.40 11.74 3.20
C ARG A 3 9.31 11.24 4.14
N ASN A 4 8.22 10.70 3.59
CA ASN A 4 6.99 10.48 4.35
C ASN A 4 6.63 9.03 4.59
N PHE A 5 7.27 8.04 3.94
CA PHE A 5 6.86 6.65 4.06
C PHE A 5 6.73 6.17 5.52
N ALA A 6 7.73 6.43 6.36
CA ALA A 6 7.70 6.02 7.76
C ALA A 6 6.54 6.67 8.54
N ARG A 7 6.29 7.96 8.30
CA ARG A 7 5.18 8.70 8.93
C ARG A 7 3.82 8.16 8.43
N SER A 8 3.64 8.03 7.12
CA SER A 8 2.43 7.51 6.49
C SER A 8 2.12 6.08 6.95
N LEU A 9 3.12 5.21 7.00
CA LEU A 9 2.98 3.85 7.52
C LEU A 9 2.51 3.86 8.98
N SER A 10 3.12 4.70 9.83
CA SER A 10 2.71 4.80 11.24
C SER A 10 1.26 5.26 11.42
N LEU A 11 0.72 6.05 10.49
CA LEU A 11 -0.67 6.52 10.53
C LEU A 11 -1.63 5.44 10.05
N VAL A 12 -1.35 4.81 8.91
CA VAL A 12 -2.16 3.71 8.36
C VAL A 12 -2.27 2.56 9.36
N LEU A 13 -1.16 2.16 9.98
CA LEU A 13 -1.14 1.02 10.91
C LEU A 13 -1.97 1.25 12.19
N LYS A 14 -2.37 2.48 12.52
CA LYS A 14 -3.28 2.74 13.66
C LYS A 14 -4.68 2.18 13.44
N SER A 15 -5.10 2.08 12.17
CA SER A 15 -6.42 1.59 11.77
C SER A 15 -6.41 0.10 11.44
N GLU A 16 -5.23 -0.52 11.36
CA GLU A 16 -5.07 -1.91 10.96
C GLU A 16 -5.37 -2.89 12.08
N GLY A 17 -6.10 -3.94 11.72
CA GLY A 17 -6.49 -5.02 12.63
C GLY A 17 -5.36 -6.02 12.91
N GLY A 18 -5.70 -7.03 13.71
CA GLY A 18 -4.81 -8.16 14.00
C GLY A 18 -4.92 -9.29 12.98
N TRP A 19 -4.86 -10.52 13.47
CA TRP A 19 -5.03 -11.72 12.66
C TRP A 19 -6.48 -11.89 12.15
N SER A 20 -6.63 -12.24 10.88
CA SER A 20 -7.88 -12.73 10.28
C SER A 20 -7.57 -13.92 9.36
N ASP A 21 -8.47 -14.90 9.30
CA ASP A 21 -8.35 -16.07 8.42
C ASP A 21 -9.74 -16.63 8.20
N ASN A 22 -10.52 -15.94 7.37
CA ASN A 22 -11.87 -16.36 7.01
C ASN A 22 -11.83 -17.21 5.73
N PRO A 23 -12.32 -18.46 5.73
CA PRO A 23 -12.37 -19.31 4.54
C PRO A 23 -13.19 -18.72 3.38
N ALA A 24 -14.15 -17.83 3.67
CA ALA A 24 -14.96 -17.15 2.67
C ALA A 24 -14.30 -15.86 2.13
N ASP A 25 -13.20 -15.41 2.74
CA ASP A 25 -12.48 -14.23 2.29
C ASP A 25 -11.43 -14.63 1.23
N PRO A 26 -11.51 -14.11 -0.01
CA PRO A 26 -10.53 -14.41 -1.05
C PRO A 26 -9.09 -13.97 -0.68
N GLY A 27 -8.93 -13.03 0.25
CA GLY A 27 -7.62 -12.60 0.76
C GLY A 27 -6.93 -13.63 1.66
N GLY A 28 -7.71 -14.55 2.26
CA GLY A 28 -7.24 -15.58 3.17
C GLY A 28 -6.55 -15.03 4.43
N ALA A 29 -5.64 -15.84 4.98
CA ALA A 29 -4.87 -15.50 6.17
C ALA A 29 -4.17 -14.14 6.04
N THR A 30 -4.48 -13.24 6.97
CA THR A 30 -4.05 -11.83 7.00
C THR A 30 -3.59 -11.44 8.40
N MET A 31 -2.52 -10.68 8.50
CA MET A 31 -2.04 -10.08 9.76
C MET A 31 -1.68 -8.62 9.51
N LYS A 32 -2.30 -7.67 10.23
CA LYS A 32 -2.04 -6.22 10.08
C LYS A 32 -2.10 -5.78 8.60
N GLY A 33 -3.20 -6.10 7.92
CA GLY A 33 -3.40 -5.79 6.49
C GLY A 33 -2.56 -6.60 5.49
N VAL A 34 -1.59 -7.41 5.94
CA VAL A 34 -0.74 -8.22 5.06
C VAL A 34 -1.29 -9.64 4.90
N THR A 35 -1.67 -9.99 3.67
CA THR A 35 -2.07 -11.36 3.30
C THR A 35 -0.86 -12.30 3.22
N LEU A 36 -1.07 -13.59 3.42
CA LEU A 36 -0.03 -14.61 3.25
C LEU A 36 0.59 -14.60 1.85
N ALA A 37 -0.21 -14.32 0.81
CA ALA A 37 0.27 -14.21 -0.56
C ALA A 37 1.28 -13.05 -0.71
N ASN A 38 0.97 -11.88 -0.17
CA ASN A 38 1.87 -10.72 -0.21
C ASN A 38 3.12 -10.96 0.64
N PHE A 39 2.98 -11.55 1.83
CA PHE A 39 4.12 -11.88 2.67
C PHE A 39 5.08 -12.85 1.97
N ARG A 40 4.54 -13.85 1.27
CA ARG A 40 5.35 -14.78 0.46
C ARG A 40 6.06 -14.08 -0.68
N ARG A 41 5.34 -13.20 -1.39
CA ARG A 41 5.88 -12.48 -2.54
C ARG A 41 7.02 -11.54 -2.18
N TYR A 42 6.94 -10.85 -1.04
CA TYR A 42 7.84 -9.73 -0.73
C TYR A 42 8.85 -10.01 0.38
N VAL A 43 8.62 -11.01 1.23
CA VAL A 43 9.44 -11.27 2.42
C VAL A 43 9.98 -12.70 2.45
N LYS A 44 9.12 -13.72 2.42
CA LYS A 44 9.51 -15.12 2.61
C LYS A 44 8.66 -16.08 1.78
N ALA A 45 9.16 -16.51 0.62
CA ALA A 45 8.41 -17.27 -0.39
C ALA A 45 7.71 -18.54 0.14
N ASP A 46 8.32 -19.24 1.08
CA ASP A 46 7.82 -20.48 1.70
C ASP A 46 7.07 -20.24 3.02
N ALA A 47 6.72 -18.99 3.36
CA ALA A 47 6.11 -18.65 4.64
C ALA A 47 4.83 -19.45 4.94
N THR A 48 4.67 -19.81 6.20
CA THR A 48 3.46 -20.43 6.74
C THR A 48 2.53 -19.39 7.37
N LYS A 49 1.30 -19.79 7.73
CA LYS A 49 0.41 -18.98 8.57
C LYS A 49 1.06 -18.59 9.91
N ALA A 50 1.86 -19.49 10.49
CA ALA A 50 2.58 -19.23 11.74
C ALA A 50 3.72 -18.22 11.57
N ASP A 51 4.36 -18.18 10.40
CA ASP A 51 5.33 -17.14 10.07
C ASP A 51 4.64 -15.78 9.91
N LEU A 52 3.51 -15.73 9.18
CA LEU A 52 2.73 -14.50 9.02
C LEU A 52 2.23 -13.94 10.35
N ARG A 53 1.78 -14.80 11.28
CA ARG A 53 1.37 -14.36 12.63
C ARG A 53 2.49 -13.72 13.44
N ARG A 54 3.74 -14.04 13.13
CA ARG A 54 4.94 -13.53 13.80
C ARG A 54 5.67 -12.49 12.94
N ILE A 55 4.97 -11.87 11.98
CA ILE A 55 5.54 -10.82 11.15
C ILE A 55 6.12 -9.70 12.02
N SER A 56 7.39 -9.35 11.78
CA SER A 56 8.03 -8.23 12.45
C SER A 56 7.63 -6.90 11.81
N ASP A 57 7.74 -5.79 12.55
CA ASP A 57 7.43 -4.48 12.00
C ASP A 57 8.33 -4.12 10.80
N ALA A 58 9.57 -4.61 10.78
CA ALA A 58 10.47 -4.45 9.64
C ALA A 58 9.97 -5.21 8.40
N GLN A 59 9.49 -6.45 8.58
CA GLN A 59 8.91 -7.23 7.48
C GLN A 59 7.59 -6.65 6.99
N LEU A 60 6.77 -6.15 7.93
CA LEU A 60 5.53 -5.44 7.63
C LEU A 60 5.83 -4.21 6.75
N ALA A 61 6.81 -3.39 7.16
CA ALA A 61 7.24 -2.24 6.39
C ALA A 61 7.72 -2.60 4.98
N VAL A 62 8.42 -3.73 4.78
CA VAL A 62 8.81 -4.21 3.45
C VAL A 62 7.61 -4.47 2.56
N VAL A 63 6.56 -5.12 3.07
CA VAL A 63 5.34 -5.37 2.30
C VAL A 63 4.63 -4.06 1.97
N TYR A 64 4.43 -3.20 2.97
CA TYR A 64 3.73 -1.93 2.75
C TYR A 64 4.46 -1.01 1.76
N ARG A 65 5.79 -1.00 1.85
CA ARG A 65 6.65 -0.26 0.93
C ARG A 65 6.48 -0.76 -0.50
N ARG A 66 6.73 -2.05 -0.71
CA ARG A 66 6.82 -2.62 -2.07
C ARG A 66 5.46 -2.76 -2.75
N PHE A 67 4.43 -3.17 -2.00
CA PHE A 67 3.13 -3.46 -2.59
C PHE A 67 2.25 -2.22 -2.75
N TYR A 68 2.30 -1.28 -1.81
CA TYR A 68 1.45 -0.10 -1.84
C TYR A 68 2.24 1.18 -2.19
N TRP A 69 3.25 1.54 -1.41
CA TRP A 69 3.94 2.84 -1.56
C TRP A 69 4.65 2.98 -2.92
N ASP A 70 5.49 2.01 -3.27
CA ASP A 70 6.28 2.05 -4.50
C ASP A 70 5.38 1.87 -5.75
N ALA A 71 4.31 1.08 -5.65
CA ALA A 71 3.33 0.91 -6.72
C ALA A 71 2.59 2.21 -7.06
N LEU A 72 2.55 3.16 -6.13
CA LEU A 72 1.94 4.48 -6.28
C LEU A 72 2.95 5.59 -6.53
N ALA A 73 4.24 5.27 -6.68
CA ALA A 73 5.30 6.27 -6.70
C ALA A 73 5.22 7.24 -5.50
N GLY A 74 4.85 6.75 -4.31
CA GLY A 74 4.52 7.58 -3.15
C GLY A 74 5.61 8.57 -2.76
N ALA A 75 6.89 8.20 -2.93
CA ALA A 75 8.03 9.08 -2.66
C ALA A 75 8.16 10.29 -3.62
N LEU A 76 7.40 10.30 -4.73
CA LEU A 76 7.37 11.36 -5.74
C LEU A 76 6.09 12.19 -5.69
N LEU A 77 5.07 11.76 -4.95
CA LEU A 77 3.84 12.52 -4.78
C LEU A 77 4.06 13.67 -3.78
N PRO A 78 3.30 14.78 -3.93
CA PRO A 78 3.31 15.86 -2.95
C PRO A 78 2.88 15.40 -1.55
N ASP A 79 3.38 16.11 -0.54
CA ASP A 79 3.05 15.82 0.86
C ASP A 79 1.53 15.92 1.09
N GLY A 80 0.95 14.91 1.73
CA GLY A 80 -0.49 14.81 1.98
C GLY A 80 -1.23 14.04 0.89
N ILE A 81 -0.92 14.27 -0.39
CA ILE A 81 -1.42 13.43 -1.49
C ILE A 81 -0.84 12.02 -1.39
N ASP A 82 0.45 11.93 -1.11
CA ASP A 82 1.16 10.67 -0.89
C ASP A 82 0.48 9.80 0.20
N TYR A 83 0.15 10.40 1.35
CA TYR A 83 -0.54 9.74 2.45
C TYR A 83 -1.97 9.35 2.08
N ALA A 84 -2.77 10.27 1.52
CA ALA A 84 -4.16 10.00 1.18
C ALA A 84 -4.30 8.87 0.15
N VAL A 85 -3.43 8.87 -0.87
CA VAL A 85 -3.43 7.84 -1.92
C VAL A 85 -2.91 6.51 -1.37
N PHE A 86 -1.91 6.53 -0.49
CA PHE A 86 -1.40 5.34 0.19
C PHE A 86 -2.44 4.71 1.12
N ASP A 87 -3.09 5.49 1.99
CA ASP A 87 -4.16 5.02 2.87
C ASP A 87 -5.32 4.40 2.07
N PHE A 88 -5.72 5.06 0.97
CA PHE A 88 -6.75 4.50 0.10
C PHE A 88 -6.29 3.19 -0.58
N ALA A 89 -5.03 3.11 -1.00
CA ALA A 89 -4.49 1.89 -1.61
C ALA A 89 -4.45 0.72 -0.64
N VAL A 90 -4.22 0.96 0.65
CA VAL A 90 -4.24 -0.08 1.67
C VAL A 90 -5.65 -0.66 1.83
N ASN A 91 -6.67 0.19 1.82
CA ASN A 91 -8.07 -0.22 1.95
C ASN A 91 -8.69 -0.79 0.67
N SER A 92 -8.23 -0.38 -0.51
CA SER A 92 -8.93 -0.64 -1.79
C SER A 92 -8.04 -1.14 -2.92
N GLY A 93 -6.75 -1.32 -2.67
CA GLY A 93 -5.76 -1.76 -3.63
C GLY A 93 -5.09 -0.60 -4.40
N PRO A 94 -3.78 -0.71 -4.73
CA PRO A 94 -3.01 0.35 -5.40
C PRO A 94 -3.61 0.79 -6.74
N GLY A 95 -4.06 -0.16 -7.57
CA GLY A 95 -4.61 0.15 -8.88
C GLY A 95 -5.89 0.99 -8.83
N ARG A 96 -6.73 0.80 -7.80
CA ARG A 96 -7.94 1.61 -7.62
C ARG A 96 -7.58 3.01 -7.11
N ALA A 97 -6.71 3.10 -6.11
CA ALA A 97 -6.24 4.37 -5.59
C ALA A 97 -5.57 5.24 -6.66
N ALA A 98 -4.71 4.65 -7.51
CA ALA A 98 -4.07 5.36 -8.63
C ALA A 98 -5.09 5.92 -9.62
N LYS A 99 -6.10 5.14 -10.02
CA LYS A 99 -7.15 5.59 -10.95
C LYS A 99 -7.99 6.72 -10.37
N TYR A 100 -8.30 6.67 -9.08
CA TYR A 100 -9.05 7.73 -8.41
C TYR A 100 -8.24 9.02 -8.30
N LEU A 101 -6.95 8.94 -7.97
CA LEU A 101 -6.06 10.10 -8.04
C LEU A 101 -6.08 10.71 -9.45
N GLN A 102 -5.90 9.88 -10.48
CA GLN A 102 -5.91 10.32 -11.88
C GLN A 102 -7.24 11.00 -12.27
N ALA A 103 -8.37 10.47 -11.79
CA ALA A 103 -9.68 11.06 -12.01
C ALA A 103 -9.78 12.47 -11.39
N VAL A 104 -9.32 12.64 -10.14
CA VAL A 104 -9.31 13.93 -9.44
C VAL A 104 -8.41 14.94 -10.14
N LEU A 105 -7.29 14.48 -10.70
CA LEU A 105 -6.34 15.32 -11.44
C LEU A 105 -6.77 15.61 -12.89
N GLY A 106 -7.83 14.97 -13.40
CA GLY A 106 -8.28 15.16 -14.77
C GLY A 106 -7.35 14.56 -15.83
N VAL A 107 -6.54 13.56 -15.46
CA VAL A 107 -5.64 12.84 -16.40
C VAL A 107 -6.19 11.45 -16.75
N VAL A 108 -5.56 10.79 -17.72
CA VAL A 108 -5.95 9.43 -18.14
C VAL A 108 -5.89 8.44 -16.96
N GLN A 109 -6.97 7.71 -16.75
CA GLN A 109 -7.13 6.76 -15.64
C GLN A 109 -6.58 5.37 -15.96
N ASP A 110 -5.29 5.28 -16.31
CA ASP A 110 -4.63 4.01 -16.64
C ASP A 110 -4.20 3.19 -15.40
N GLY A 111 -4.29 3.77 -14.20
CA GLY A 111 -3.91 3.16 -12.93
C GLY A 111 -2.41 3.09 -12.69
N ARG A 112 -1.60 3.80 -13.48
CA ARG A 112 -0.15 3.91 -13.32
C ARG A 112 0.24 5.36 -13.02
N ILE A 113 0.84 5.58 -11.86
CA ILE A 113 1.33 6.92 -11.50
C ILE A 113 2.65 7.19 -12.22
N GLY A 114 2.53 7.76 -13.43
CA GLY A 114 3.64 8.15 -14.29
C GLY A 114 3.84 9.67 -14.36
N PRO A 115 4.74 10.16 -15.24
CA PRO A 115 5.10 11.58 -15.32
C PRO A 115 3.90 12.53 -15.47
N ALA A 116 2.89 12.17 -16.26
CA ALA A 116 1.69 13.00 -16.43
C ALA A 116 0.88 13.14 -15.13
N THR A 117 0.74 12.05 -14.36
CA THR A 117 0.06 12.07 -13.06
C THR A 117 0.85 12.87 -12.04
N LEU A 118 2.18 12.69 -11.99
CA LEU A 118 3.06 13.41 -11.07
C LEU A 118 3.09 14.92 -11.35
N ALA A 119 3.13 15.32 -12.63
CA ALA A 119 3.07 16.73 -13.03
C ALA A 119 1.76 17.37 -12.57
N ALA A 120 0.61 16.75 -12.89
CA ALA A 120 -0.69 17.26 -12.49
C ALA A 120 -0.89 17.31 -10.96
N ALA A 121 -0.31 16.34 -10.23
CA ALA A 121 -0.34 16.35 -8.77
C ALA A 121 0.47 17.51 -8.18
N GLY A 122 1.62 17.85 -8.76
CA GLY A 122 2.48 18.94 -8.29
C GLY A 122 1.95 20.36 -8.53
N GLU A 123 0.89 20.50 -9.33
CA GLU A 123 0.19 21.77 -9.57
C GLU A 123 -0.92 22.05 -8.53
N LYS A 124 -1.18 21.10 -7.61
CA LYS A 124 -2.16 21.22 -6.53
C LYS A 124 -1.49 21.63 -5.23
#